data_AF-A0A7V3RX69-F1
#
_entry.id   AF-A0A7V3RX69-F1
#
_cell.length_a   1.000
_cell.length_b   1.000
_cell.length_c   1.000
_cell.angle_alpha   90.00
_cell.angle_beta   90.00
_cell.angle_gamma   90.00
#
_symmetry.space_group_name_H-M   'P 1'
#
loop_
_entity.id
_entity.type
_entity.pdbx_description
1 polymer ?
#
loop_
_entity_poly.entity_id
_entity_poly.type
_entity_poly.pdbx_seq_one_letter_code
_entity_poly.pdbx_strand_id
1 'polypeptide(L)'
;MELERLDFSIEKLGEAHFPSPMKGTRFVEDGDRVVFHSHPEKIKAYLEKGQDPPALELAGPRELLFFDPSRVRCGIVTCGGLCPGLNDVIRAIVLCFHYHYGISPIYGFRYG
;
A
#
# COMPACT_ATOMS: atom_id res chain seq x y z
N MET A 1 -3.11 17.37 28.83
CA MET A 1 -2.19 16.59 27.97
C MET A 1 -2.49 16.94 26.52
N GLU A 2 -1.52 17.51 25.83
CA GLU A 2 -1.61 17.86 24.41
C GLU A 2 -1.65 16.56 23.59
N LEU A 3 -2.49 16.52 22.55
CA LEU A 3 -2.54 15.35 21.67
C LEU A 3 -1.40 15.44 20.67
N GLU A 4 -0.67 14.35 20.49
CA GLU A 4 0.46 14.30 19.56
C GLU A 4 -0.08 14.30 18.12
N ARG A 5 0.40 15.25 17.30
CA ARG A 5 -0.04 15.35 15.90
C ARG A 5 0.79 14.42 15.03
N LEU A 6 0.25 13.23 14.78
CA LEU A 6 0.86 12.24 13.90
C LEU A 6 0.36 12.43 12.46
N ASP A 7 1.28 12.52 11.50
CA ASP A 7 0.97 12.56 10.08
C ASP A 7 1.20 11.17 9.45
N PHE A 8 0.13 10.61 8.91
CA PHE A 8 0.12 9.32 8.21
C PHE A 8 -0.34 9.48 6.76
N SER A 9 -0.19 10.68 6.19
CA SER A 9 -0.46 10.92 4.78
C SER A 9 0.49 10.11 3.89
N ILE A 10 -0.05 9.63 2.78
CA ILE A 10 0.68 8.89 1.74
C ILE A 10 0.71 9.77 0.50
N GLU A 11 1.91 10.00 -0.04
CA GLU A 11 2.08 10.74 -1.28
C GLU A 11 1.49 9.96 -2.47
N LYS A 12 0.83 10.68 -3.38
CA LYS A 12 0.27 10.12 -4.61
C LYS A 12 0.97 10.74 -5.81
N LEU A 13 1.21 9.93 -6.83
CA LEU A 13 1.83 10.36 -8.09
C LEU A 13 0.88 11.23 -8.96
N GLY A 14 -0.42 11.20 -8.66
CA GLY A 14 -1.45 11.94 -9.35
C GLY A 14 -2.79 11.21 -9.29
N GLU A 15 -3.72 11.61 -10.15
CA GLU A 15 -5.06 11.01 -10.23
C GLU A 15 -5.03 9.65 -10.94
N ALA A 16 -5.78 8.68 -10.41
CA ALA A 16 -5.88 7.33 -10.94
C ALA A 16 -7.03 7.22 -11.94
N HIS A 17 -6.73 6.72 -13.14
CA HIS A 17 -7.71 6.67 -14.24
C HIS A 17 -7.83 5.30 -14.91
N PHE A 18 -6.88 4.40 -14.69
CA PHE A 18 -6.86 3.11 -15.37
C PHE A 18 -7.59 2.06 -14.54
N PRO A 19 -8.60 1.35 -15.07
CA PRO A 19 -9.29 0.32 -14.31
C PRO A 19 -8.32 -0.83 -13.98
N SER A 20 -8.42 -1.32 -12.75
CA SER A 20 -7.65 -2.47 -12.31
C SER A 20 -8.08 -3.74 -13.06
N PRO A 21 -7.14 -4.54 -13.59
CA PRO A 21 -7.46 -5.80 -14.27
C PRO A 21 -7.83 -6.94 -13.31
N MET A 22 -7.68 -6.74 -12.00
CA MET A 22 -7.99 -7.74 -10.99
C MET A 22 -9.49 -8.08 -10.98
N LYS A 23 -9.80 -9.38 -10.90
CA LYS A 23 -11.19 -9.88 -10.83
C LYS A 23 -11.40 -10.72 -9.58
N GLY A 24 -12.63 -10.73 -9.08
CA GLY A 24 -13.01 -11.58 -7.94
C GLY A 24 -12.32 -11.21 -6.62
N THR A 25 -11.85 -9.96 -6.49
CA THR A 25 -11.26 -9.44 -5.25
C THR A 25 -12.13 -8.32 -4.68
N ARG A 26 -11.99 -8.07 -3.37
CA ARG A 26 -12.55 -6.89 -2.72
C ARG A 26 -11.56 -5.75 -2.87
N PHE A 27 -11.95 -4.72 -3.61
CA PHE A 27 -11.21 -3.47 -3.65
C PHE A 27 -11.40 -2.70 -2.35
N VAL A 28 -10.39 -1.92 -1.99
CA VAL A 28 -10.43 -1.01 -0.85
C VAL A 28 -10.36 0.42 -1.37
N GLU A 29 -10.96 1.34 -0.63
CA GLU A 29 -10.99 2.76 -0.97
C GLU A 29 -9.90 3.52 -0.22
N ASP A 30 -9.49 4.69 -0.72
CA ASP A 30 -8.50 5.53 -0.04
C ASP A 30 -9.03 6.11 1.30
N GLY A 31 -10.35 6.08 1.49
CA GLY A 31 -11.00 6.41 2.77
C GLY A 31 -10.97 5.28 3.79
N ASP A 32 -10.68 4.03 3.39
CA ASP A 32 -10.62 2.89 4.31
C ASP A 32 -9.40 3.03 5.21
N ARG A 33 -9.65 3.28 6.50
CA ARG A 33 -8.60 3.61 7.47
C ARG A 33 -8.67 2.74 8.72
N VAL A 34 -7.49 2.49 9.31
CA VAL A 34 -7.31 1.76 10.57
C VAL A 34 -6.76 2.72 11.61
N VAL A 35 -7.49 2.87 12.72
CA VAL A 35 -7.08 3.73 13.83
C VAL A 35 -5.75 3.25 14.41
N PHE A 36 -4.80 4.18 14.60
CA PHE A 36 -3.46 3.88 15.07
C PHE A 36 -3.41 3.46 16.54
N HIS A 37 -4.19 4.12 17.38
CA HIS A 37 -4.26 3.78 18.79
C HIS A 37 -5.21 2.60 19.03
N SER A 38 -4.74 1.59 19.77
CA SER A 38 -5.57 0.47 20.23
C SER A 38 -6.15 0.67 21.64
N HIS A 39 -5.61 1.63 22.42
CA HIS A 39 -6.10 1.93 23.76
C HIS A 39 -7.34 2.83 23.72
N PRO A 40 -8.49 2.40 24.26
CA PRO A 40 -9.75 3.15 24.21
C PRO A 40 -9.64 4.57 24.78
N GLU A 41 -8.91 4.75 25.88
CA GLU A 41 -8.76 6.06 26.52
C GLU A 41 -8.01 7.07 25.63
N LYS A 42 -7.04 6.60 24.83
CA LYS A 42 -6.38 7.47 23.85
C LYS A 42 -7.34 7.88 22.75
N ILE A 43 -8.11 6.93 22.22
CA ILE A 43 -9.11 7.18 21.17
C ILE A 43 -10.15 8.20 21.67
N LYS A 44 -10.73 7.97 22.87
CA LYS A 44 -11.70 8.88 23.50
C LYS A 44 -11.15 10.29 23.64
N ALA A 45 -9.88 10.45 24.05
CA ALA A 45 -9.28 11.77 24.23
C ALA A 45 -9.24 12.62 22.94
N TYR A 46 -9.12 12.00 21.75
CA TYR A 46 -9.27 12.69 20.47
C TYR A 46 -10.73 13.07 20.22
N LEU A 47 -11.64 12.10 20.36
CA LEU A 47 -13.07 12.29 20.10
C LEU A 47 -13.71 13.35 21.01
N GLU A 48 -13.36 13.37 22.30
CA GLU A 48 -13.83 14.36 23.28
C GLU A 48 -13.38 15.79 22.93
N LYS A 49 -12.28 15.94 22.21
CA LYS A 49 -11.78 17.22 21.70
C LYS A 49 -12.30 17.54 20.30
N GLY A 50 -13.22 16.74 19.76
CA GLY A 50 -13.77 16.89 18.41
C GLY A 50 -12.75 16.65 17.30
N GLN A 51 -11.70 15.89 17.58
CA GLN A 51 -10.67 15.54 16.60
C GLN A 51 -10.80 14.07 16.22
N ASP A 52 -10.54 13.76 14.96
CA ASP A 52 -10.43 12.37 14.53
C ASP A 52 -9.14 11.74 15.10
N PRO A 53 -9.21 10.52 15.64
CA PRO A 53 -8.02 9.79 16.02
C PRO A 53 -7.10 9.58 14.81
N PRO A 54 -5.77 9.63 14.99
CA PRO A 54 -4.85 9.39 13.89
C PRO A 54 -5.04 7.96 13.37
N ALA A 55 -5.04 7.81 12.05
CA ALA A 55 -5.35 6.55 11.38
C ALA A 55 -4.48 6.36 10.13
N LEU A 56 -4.13 5.09 9.87
CA LEU A 56 -3.35 4.64 8.73
C LEU A 56 -4.29 4.24 7.59
N GLU A 57 -3.90 4.52 6.35
CA GLU A 57 -4.64 4.04 5.17
C GLU A 57 -4.50 2.51 5.03
N LEU A 58 -5.60 1.84 4.70
CA LEU A 58 -5.61 0.39 4.50
C LEU A 58 -4.96 0.01 3.15
N ALA A 59 -3.95 -0.84 3.20
CA ALA A 59 -3.34 -1.40 1.99
C ALA A 59 -4.28 -2.41 1.32
N GLY A 60 -4.31 -2.43 -0.02
CA GLY A 60 -5.13 -3.36 -0.78
C GLY A 60 -5.23 -2.98 -2.26
N PRO A 61 -5.86 -3.82 -3.10
CA PRO A 61 -6.09 -3.46 -4.49
C PRO A 61 -7.08 -2.28 -4.58
N ARG A 62 -6.85 -1.37 -5.53
CA ARG A 62 -7.75 -0.26 -5.86
C ARG A 62 -8.50 -0.55 -7.15
N GLU A 63 -9.71 -0.01 -7.30
CA GLU A 63 -10.48 -0.12 -8.55
C GLU A 63 -9.82 0.64 -9.70
N LEU A 64 -9.20 1.78 -9.39
CA LEU A 64 -8.48 2.63 -10.33
C LEU A 64 -6.99 2.66 -9.98
N LEU A 65 -6.15 2.61 -11.01
CA LEU A 65 -4.70 2.62 -10.97
C LEU A 65 -4.19 3.91 -11.60
N PHE A 66 -3.06 4.40 -11.08
CA PHE A 66 -2.34 5.52 -11.68
C PHE A 66 -1.63 5.11 -12.99
N PHE A 67 -1.06 3.90 -13.04
CA PHE A 67 -0.38 3.38 -14.21
C PHE A 67 -1.28 2.46 -15.04
N ASP A 68 -1.17 2.56 -16.36
CA ASP A 68 -1.67 1.56 -17.31
C ASP A 68 -0.82 0.27 -17.20
N PRO A 69 -1.37 -0.86 -16.74
CA PRO A 69 -0.61 -2.10 -16.57
C PRO A 69 0.12 -2.57 -17.85
N SER A 70 -0.44 -2.30 -19.04
CA SER A 70 0.16 -2.70 -20.31
C SER A 70 1.47 -1.96 -20.63
N ARG A 71 1.70 -0.82 -19.97
CA ARG A 71 2.87 0.06 -20.18
C ARG A 71 3.87 -0.03 -19.03
N VAL A 72 3.54 -0.72 -17.94
CA VAL A 72 4.42 -0.84 -16.77
C VAL A 72 5.62 -1.73 -17.10
N ARG A 73 6.78 -1.28 -16.63
CA ARG A 73 8.02 -2.06 -16.55
C ARG A 73 8.45 -2.04 -15.08
N CYS A 74 8.44 -3.20 -14.43
CA CYS A 74 8.82 -3.29 -13.02
C CYS A 74 10.29 -3.68 -12.88
N GLY A 75 11.01 -2.98 -11.99
CA GLY A 75 12.29 -3.42 -11.46
C GLY A 75 12.18 -3.81 -9.98
N ILE A 76 12.85 -4.90 -9.60
CA ILE A 76 12.96 -5.38 -8.22
C ILE A 76 14.44 -5.40 -7.86
N VAL A 77 14.78 -4.78 -6.73
CA VAL A 77 16.13 -4.81 -6.15
C VAL A 77 16.03 -5.13 -4.67
N THR A 78 17.00 -5.85 -4.14
CA THR A 78 17.07 -6.20 -2.72
C THR A 78 18.39 -5.68 -2.17
N CYS A 79 18.32 -4.78 -1.20
CA CYS A 79 19.48 -4.10 -0.62
C CYS A 79 19.71 -4.56 0.83
N GLY A 80 20.94 -4.41 1.32
CA GLY A 80 21.29 -4.73 2.71
C GLY A 80 21.62 -6.20 2.97
N GLY A 81 21.49 -6.63 4.22
CA GLY A 81 21.75 -8.01 4.64
C GLY A 81 20.65 -8.98 4.20
N LEU A 82 21.00 -10.25 4.04
CA LEU A 82 20.03 -11.30 3.74
C LEU A 82 19.13 -11.57 4.95
N CYS A 83 17.83 -11.75 4.68
CA CYS A 83 16.83 -12.09 5.67
C CYS A 83 16.00 -13.29 5.17
N PRO A 84 15.64 -14.27 6.03
CA PRO A 84 14.69 -15.32 5.67
C PRO A 84 13.39 -14.74 5.09
N GLY A 85 12.90 -15.33 4.00
CA GLY A 85 11.69 -14.88 3.29
C GLY A 85 11.93 -13.88 2.15
N LEU A 86 13.16 -13.43 1.91
CA LEU A 86 13.47 -12.52 0.80
C LEU A 86 12.98 -13.05 -0.56
N ASN A 87 13.24 -14.33 -0.84
CA ASN A 87 12.82 -14.95 -2.10
C ASN A 87 11.30 -15.13 -2.19
N ASP A 88 10.62 -15.35 -1.07
CA ASP A 88 9.16 -15.40 -1.01
C ASP A 88 8.55 -14.05 -1.37
N VAL A 89 9.14 -12.95 -0.87
CA VAL A 89 8.73 -11.58 -1.24
C VAL A 89 8.94 -11.34 -2.73
N ILE A 90 10.11 -11.65 -3.28
CA ILE A 90 10.39 -11.50 -4.73
C ILE A 90 9.36 -12.30 -5.54
N ARG A 91 9.16 -13.58 -5.18
CA ARG A 91 8.20 -14.46 -5.86
C ARG A 91 6.78 -13.91 -5.79
N ALA A 92 6.33 -13.45 -4.63
CA ALA A 92 4.98 -12.89 -4.47
C ALA A 92 4.77 -11.65 -5.35
N ILE A 93 5.73 -10.72 -5.41
CA ILE A 93 5.67 -9.54 -6.28
C ILE A 93 5.59 -9.96 -7.75
N VAL A 94 6.48 -10.86 -8.19
CA VAL A 94 6.52 -11.33 -9.58
C VAL A 94 5.21 -12.00 -10.00
N LEU A 95 4.69 -12.91 -9.17
CA LEU A 95 3.43 -13.61 -9.47
C LEU A 95 2.24 -12.66 -9.47
N CYS A 96 2.21 -11.68 -8.56
CA CYS A 96 1.17 -10.66 -8.54
C CYS A 96 1.17 -9.84 -9.83
N PHE A 97 2.33 -9.30 -10.23
CA PHE A 97 2.45 -8.52 -11.46
C PHE A 97 2.11 -9.33 -12.71
N HIS A 98 2.54 -10.58 -12.78
CA HIS A 98 2.25 -11.43 -13.92
C HIS A 98 0.77 -11.86 -13.99
N TYR A 99 0.23 -12.46 -12.93
CA TYR A 99 -1.10 -13.08 -12.98
C TYR A 99 -2.25 -12.13 -12.68
N HIS A 100 -2.06 -11.14 -11.80
CA HIS A 100 -3.12 -10.19 -11.46
C HIS A 100 -3.15 -8.99 -12.39
N TYR A 101 -1.97 -8.52 -12.83
CA TYR A 101 -1.85 -7.28 -13.60
C TYR A 101 -1.42 -7.48 -15.05
N GLY A 102 -1.04 -8.68 -15.47
CA GLY A 102 -0.61 -8.97 -16.84
C GLY A 102 0.70 -8.28 -17.24
N ILE A 103 1.49 -7.82 -16.26
CA ILE A 103 2.72 -7.04 -16.48
C ILE A 103 3.85 -7.98 -16.91
N SER A 104 4.51 -7.64 -18.03
CA SER A 104 5.71 -8.32 -18.52
C SER A 104 6.51 -7.44 -19.50
N PRO A 105 7.86 -7.41 -19.47
CA PRO A 105 8.74 -8.15 -18.57
C PRO A 105 8.94 -7.48 -17.20
N ILE A 106 9.45 -8.25 -16.24
CA ILE A 106 9.82 -7.84 -14.87
C ILE A 106 11.33 -8.03 -14.71
N TYR A 107 12.03 -7.00 -14.23
CA TYR A 107 13.49 -6.96 -14.11
C TYR A 107 13.93 -7.21 -12.67
N GLY A 108 14.91 -8.10 -12.47
CA GLY A 108 15.57 -8.30 -11.18
C GLY A 108 16.99 -7.74 -11.21
N PHE A 109 17.26 -6.70 -10.45
CA PHE A 109 18.57 -6.10 -10.32
C PHE A 109 19.42 -6.85 -9.30
N ARG A 110 20.66 -7.14 -9.68
CA ARG A 110 21.56 -8.00 -8.92
C ARG A 110 22.45 -7.17 -8.02
N TYR A 111 22.69 -7.67 -6.81
CA TYR A 111 23.71 -7.17 -5.86
C TYR A 111 23.41 -5.83 -5.18
N GLY A 112 22.13 -5.45 -5.09
CA GLY A 112 21.69 -4.26 -4.37
C GLY A 112 21.81 -2.99 -5.18
#